data_AF-A0A6L8NCB1-F1
#
_entry.id   AF-A0A6L8NCB1-F1
#
_cell.length_a   1.000
_cell.length_b   1.000
_cell.length_c   1.000
_cell.angle_alpha   90.00
_cell.angle_beta   90.00
_cell.angle_gamma   90.00
#
_symmetry.space_group_name_H-M   'P 1'
#
loop_
_entity.id
_entity.type
_entity.pdbx_description
1 polymer ?
#
loop_
_entity_poly.entity_id
_entity_poly.type
_entity_poly.pdbx_seq_one_letter_code
_entity_poly.pdbx_strand_id
1 'polypeptide(L)'
;MAAQLLGALAMVLAIRPYAGAGSPYGSVVVTDAVALMSFGVVGFVIGRLVPWRLAPPLLGIAAWVALIGFQYNGGGGAAVLSLLNPADQLDLYGRVPVWWSAPAALLWTGGVGGTVLLLYAARRRALALVPLAAAVLGAAVLMNTGDGLWRDSPALTRQVCTGKDPEICVEAQNRRLLPELTAALSGMHGKLRGVPGAPERWVELPEGVLMPGEARLSPLGWEAFRGRLAEPERYAYGSVTELFGLCSTERPGWERAVDITQAVSDWLAPYTHNWYEPSPGTQRHLTRLKAMTPAESRAYLTRLLASDRCKAPEAVPAP
;
A
#
# COMPACT_ATOMS: atom_id res chain seq x y z
N MET A 1 -5.09 9.08 -32.09
CA MET A 1 -6.11 8.66 -31.10
C MET A 1 -6.13 7.14 -30.92
N ALA A 2 -6.37 6.33 -31.96
CA ALA A 2 -6.38 4.86 -31.86
C ALA A 2 -5.07 4.26 -31.29
N ALA A 3 -3.91 4.75 -31.72
CA ALA A 3 -2.61 4.29 -31.22
C ALA A 3 -2.37 4.60 -29.73
N GLN A 4 -2.91 5.72 -29.22
CA GLN A 4 -2.78 6.08 -27.80
C GLN A 4 -3.73 5.27 -26.92
N LEU A 5 -4.95 4.98 -27.39
CA LEU A 5 -5.89 4.08 -26.71
C LEU A 5 -5.38 2.64 -26.70
N LEU A 6 -4.76 2.18 -27.80
CA LEU A 6 -4.06 0.88 -27.86
C LEU A 6 -2.87 0.84 -26.90
N GLY A 7 -2.09 1.92 -26.82
CA GLY A 7 -0.99 2.04 -25.85
C GLY A 7 -1.47 2.00 -24.40
N ALA A 8 -2.54 2.74 -24.07
CA ALA A 8 -3.16 2.73 -22.75
C ALA A 8 -3.73 1.35 -22.40
N LEU A 9 -4.43 0.70 -23.34
CA LEU A 9 -4.93 -0.66 -23.15
C LEU A 9 -3.78 -1.66 -22.95
N ALA A 10 -2.72 -1.59 -23.74
CA ALA A 10 -1.55 -2.44 -23.60
C ALA A 10 -0.87 -2.23 -22.23
N MET A 11 -0.78 -0.98 -21.78
CA MET A 11 -0.18 -0.63 -20.49
C MET A 11 -1.06 -1.09 -19.32
N VAL A 12 -2.39 -0.94 -19.40
CA VAL A 12 -3.35 -1.46 -18.41
C VAL A 12 -3.29 -2.98 -18.36
N LEU A 13 -3.22 -3.66 -19.51
CA LEU A 13 -3.05 -5.11 -19.57
C LEU A 13 -1.70 -5.56 -19.02
N ALA A 14 -0.63 -4.80 -19.26
CA ALA A 14 0.70 -5.07 -18.75
C ALA A 14 0.81 -4.84 -17.23
N ILE A 15 0.08 -3.85 -16.70
CA ILE A 15 0.06 -3.49 -15.27
C ILE A 15 -1.01 -4.27 -14.49
N ARG A 16 -2.01 -4.86 -15.17
CA ARG A 16 -3.03 -5.72 -14.56
C ARG A 16 -2.47 -6.78 -13.60
N PRO A 17 -1.39 -7.50 -13.91
CA PRO A 17 -0.80 -8.41 -12.94
C PRO A 17 -0.14 -7.65 -11.76
N TYR A 18 0.27 -6.41 -11.89
CA TYR A 18 0.88 -5.65 -10.80
C TYR A 18 -0.11 -4.97 -9.86
N ALA A 19 -1.39 -4.87 -10.22
CA ALA A 19 -2.44 -4.53 -9.27
C ALA A 19 -2.62 -5.74 -8.32
N GLY A 20 -2.17 -5.64 -7.07
CA GLY A 20 -2.00 -6.70 -6.04
C GLY A 20 -2.88 -7.96 -6.13
N ALA A 21 -3.62 -8.31 -5.07
CA ALA A 21 -4.56 -9.45 -5.14
C ALA A 21 -5.94 -9.05 -5.70
N GLY A 22 -6.15 -7.73 -5.90
CA GLY A 22 -7.32 -7.15 -6.54
C GLY A 22 -7.13 -6.84 -8.03
N SER A 23 -8.17 -6.32 -8.68
CA SER A 23 -8.06 -5.77 -10.05
C SER A 23 -8.18 -4.24 -9.99
N PRO A 24 -7.51 -3.50 -10.89
CA PRO A 24 -7.69 -2.04 -10.93
C PRO A 24 -9.14 -1.71 -11.26
N TYR A 25 -9.70 -0.69 -10.60
CA TYR A 25 -11.05 -0.24 -10.90
C TYR A 25 -11.09 0.39 -12.29
N GLY A 26 -11.88 -0.19 -13.20
CA GLY A 26 -11.98 0.30 -14.58
C GLY A 26 -12.40 1.76 -14.68
N SER A 27 -13.22 2.24 -13.73
CA SER A 27 -13.61 3.64 -13.64
C SER A 27 -12.41 4.57 -13.40
N VAL A 28 -11.47 4.16 -12.53
CA VAL A 28 -10.24 4.93 -12.23
C VAL A 28 -9.29 4.91 -13.44
N VAL A 29 -9.15 3.76 -14.09
CA VAL A 29 -8.35 3.64 -15.33
C VAL A 29 -8.86 4.58 -16.42
N VAL A 30 -10.18 4.70 -16.57
CA VAL A 30 -10.81 5.58 -17.56
C VAL A 30 -10.60 7.05 -17.21
N THR A 31 -10.74 7.43 -15.93
CA THR A 31 -10.50 8.82 -15.50
C THR A 31 -9.06 9.23 -15.73
N ASP A 32 -8.10 8.36 -15.41
CA ASP A 32 -6.66 8.64 -15.59
C ASP A 32 -6.31 8.77 -17.07
N ALA A 33 -6.86 7.89 -17.92
CA ALA A 33 -6.66 7.98 -19.37
C ALA A 33 -7.18 9.31 -19.94
N VAL A 34 -8.35 9.78 -19.49
CA VAL A 34 -8.92 11.06 -19.91
C VAL A 34 -8.13 12.25 -19.37
N ALA A 35 -7.63 12.17 -18.14
CA ALA A 35 -6.74 13.18 -17.58
C ALA A 35 -5.46 13.31 -18.41
N LEU A 36 -4.81 12.18 -18.72
CA LEU A 36 -3.60 12.15 -19.55
C LEU A 36 -3.84 12.69 -20.97
N MET A 37 -4.95 12.31 -21.61
CA MET A 37 -5.32 12.86 -22.92
C MET A 37 -5.53 14.37 -22.86
N SER A 38 -6.18 14.87 -21.81
CA SER A 38 -6.46 16.29 -21.62
C SER A 38 -5.18 17.08 -21.41
N PHE A 39 -4.25 16.60 -20.58
CA PHE A 39 -2.93 17.21 -20.43
C PHE A 39 -2.11 17.18 -21.73
N GLY A 40 -2.21 16.10 -22.52
CA GLY A 40 -1.59 16.01 -23.83
C GLY A 40 -2.10 17.08 -24.80
N VAL A 41 -3.40 17.36 -24.80
CA VAL A 41 -4.01 18.43 -25.59
C VAL A 41 -3.52 19.81 -25.15
N VAL A 42 -3.48 20.06 -23.84
CA VAL A 42 -2.97 21.33 -23.28
C VAL A 42 -1.51 21.54 -23.69
N GLY A 43 -0.66 20.53 -23.50
CA GLY A 43 0.74 20.58 -23.90
C GLY A 43 0.93 20.79 -25.40
N PHE A 44 0.11 20.13 -26.24
CA PHE A 44 0.12 20.32 -27.69
C PHE A 44 -0.20 21.77 -28.09
N VAL A 45 -1.25 22.37 -27.51
CA VAL A 45 -1.64 23.75 -27.81
C VAL A 45 -0.55 24.72 -27.35
N ILE A 46 -0.01 24.57 -26.14
CA ILE A 46 1.08 25.42 -25.64
C ILE A 46 2.31 25.31 -26.56
N GLY A 47 2.72 24.09 -26.93
CA GLY A 47 3.86 23.87 -27.82
C GLY A 47 3.67 24.44 -29.22
N ARG A 48 2.43 24.59 -29.69
CA ARG A 48 2.13 25.28 -30.96
C ARG A 48 2.15 26.80 -30.84
N LEU A 49 1.82 27.35 -29.68
CA LEU A 49 1.80 28.79 -29.46
C LEU A 49 3.17 29.34 -29.03
N VAL A 50 4.01 28.51 -28.41
CA VAL A 50 5.33 28.89 -27.91
C VAL A 50 6.41 28.16 -28.71
N PRO A 51 7.01 28.79 -29.75
CA PRO A 51 7.99 28.16 -30.63
C PRO A 51 9.39 28.01 -29.99
N TRP A 52 9.45 27.78 -28.68
CA TRP A 52 10.71 27.70 -27.93
C TRP A 52 11.09 26.24 -27.66
N ARG A 53 12.31 25.85 -28.05
CA ARG A 53 12.80 24.47 -27.94
C ARG A 53 12.87 23.93 -26.50
N LEU A 54 13.01 24.81 -25.50
CA LEU A 54 13.02 24.42 -24.08
C LEU A 54 11.64 24.54 -23.41
N ALA A 55 10.61 25.03 -24.11
CA ALA A 55 9.27 25.08 -23.53
C ALA A 55 8.75 23.68 -23.15
N PRO A 56 8.87 22.63 -23.97
CA PRO A 56 8.40 21.30 -23.60
C PRO A 56 9.04 20.73 -22.32
N PRO A 57 10.38 20.66 -22.16
CA PRO A 57 10.97 20.11 -20.94
C PRO A 57 10.66 20.97 -19.71
N LEU A 58 10.63 22.30 -19.83
CA LEU A 58 10.33 23.18 -18.69
C LEU A 58 8.86 23.10 -18.27
N LEU A 59 7.93 22.95 -19.21
CA LEU A 59 6.52 22.69 -18.90
C LEU A 59 6.34 21.33 -18.22
N GLY A 60 7.08 20.31 -18.66
CA GLY A 60 7.07 19.00 -18.01
C GLY A 60 7.56 19.08 -16.56
N ILE A 61 8.68 19.76 -16.32
CA ILE A 61 9.22 19.99 -14.97
C ILE A 61 8.22 20.79 -14.13
N ALA A 62 7.68 21.89 -14.66
CA ALA A 62 6.72 22.73 -13.94
C ALA A 62 5.44 21.97 -13.59
N ALA A 63 4.91 21.17 -14.52
CA ALA A 63 3.74 20.33 -14.27
C ALA A 63 4.03 19.26 -13.21
N TRP A 64 5.19 18.61 -13.27
CA TRP A 64 5.60 17.62 -12.27
C TRP A 64 5.75 18.24 -10.88
N VAL A 65 6.43 19.39 -10.78
CA VAL A 65 6.56 20.14 -9.51
C VAL A 65 5.20 20.56 -8.97
N ALA A 66 4.28 21.02 -9.83
CA ALA A 66 2.93 21.37 -9.41
C ALA A 66 2.19 20.14 -8.85
N LEU A 67 2.17 19.02 -9.60
CA LEU A 67 1.48 17.79 -9.20
C LEU A 67 2.03 17.23 -7.88
N ILE A 68 3.34 17.26 -7.65
CA ILE A 68 3.96 16.82 -6.39
C ILE A 68 3.72 17.81 -5.26
N GLY A 69 3.82 19.12 -5.53
CA GLY A 69 3.55 20.16 -4.55
C GLY A 69 2.14 20.06 -3.96
N PHE A 70 1.17 19.60 -4.75
CA PHE A 70 -0.19 19.32 -4.27
C PHE A 70 -0.32 18.05 -3.41
N GLN A 71 0.57 17.05 -3.56
CA GLN A 71 0.51 15.80 -2.79
C GLN A 71 1.00 15.96 -1.34
N TYR A 72 2.06 16.75 -1.11
CA TYR A 72 2.74 16.79 0.20
C TYR A 72 2.22 17.83 1.20
N ASN A 73 1.27 18.69 0.81
CA ASN A 73 0.73 19.77 1.67
C ASN A 73 -0.56 19.36 2.42
N GLY A 74 -0.64 18.12 2.90
CA GLY A 74 -1.81 17.51 3.56
C GLY A 74 -2.19 18.08 4.95
N GLY A 75 -1.94 19.36 5.23
CA GLY A 75 -2.39 20.05 6.45
C GLY A 75 -3.20 21.30 6.11
N GLY A 76 -4.49 21.33 6.47
CA GLY A 76 -5.40 22.46 6.20
C GLY A 76 -5.83 22.56 4.73
N GLY A 77 -6.59 23.61 4.35
CA GLY A 77 -7.38 23.74 3.11
C GLY A 77 -6.71 23.41 1.74
N ALA A 78 -5.41 23.15 1.70
CA ALA A 78 -4.71 22.50 0.59
C ALA A 78 -5.13 21.02 0.37
N ALA A 79 -5.66 20.34 1.39
CA ALA A 79 -6.21 18.98 1.29
C ALA A 79 -7.44 18.88 0.37
N VAL A 80 -8.15 20.00 0.13
CA VAL A 80 -9.27 20.03 -0.82
C VAL A 80 -8.77 20.08 -2.27
N LEU A 81 -7.60 20.69 -2.50
CA LEU A 81 -6.99 20.79 -3.82
C LEU A 81 -6.31 19.50 -4.26
N SER A 82 -5.88 18.64 -3.32
CA SER A 82 -5.39 17.30 -3.66
C SER A 82 -6.47 16.43 -4.31
N LEU A 83 -7.76 16.66 -4.00
CA LEU A 83 -8.89 15.97 -4.65
C LEU A 83 -9.03 16.30 -6.15
N LEU A 84 -8.43 17.40 -6.61
CA LEU A 84 -8.36 17.77 -8.02
C LEU A 84 -7.12 17.24 -8.72
N ASN A 85 -6.17 16.65 -7.97
CA ASN A 85 -4.91 16.16 -8.46
C ASN A 85 -5.06 14.72 -8.99
N PRO A 86 -5.06 14.50 -10.32
CA PRO A 86 -5.17 13.15 -10.86
C PRO A 86 -3.92 12.29 -10.63
N ALA A 87 -2.84 12.87 -10.10
CA ALA A 87 -1.62 12.14 -9.77
C ALA A 87 -1.56 11.68 -8.31
N ASP A 88 -2.54 12.06 -7.49
CA ASP A 88 -2.52 11.76 -6.05
C ASP A 88 -2.46 10.25 -5.78
N GLN A 89 -1.66 9.85 -4.79
CA GLN A 89 -1.51 8.44 -4.45
C GLN A 89 -2.70 8.00 -3.60
N LEU A 90 -3.68 7.37 -4.26
CA LEU A 90 -4.87 6.86 -3.62
C LEU A 90 -4.60 5.50 -2.99
N ASP A 91 -4.65 5.45 -1.66
CA ASP A 91 -4.77 4.18 -0.95
C ASP A 91 -6.21 3.66 -1.06
N LEU A 92 -6.42 2.77 -2.02
CA LEU A 92 -7.72 2.15 -2.31
C LEU A 92 -7.96 0.86 -1.52
N TYR A 93 -7.11 0.56 -0.55
CA TYR A 93 -7.22 -0.66 0.23
C TYR A 93 -8.58 -0.72 0.96
N GLY A 94 -9.37 -1.76 0.67
CA GLY A 94 -10.71 -1.93 1.24
C GLY A 94 -11.78 -0.93 0.77
N ARG A 95 -11.41 0.03 -0.09
CA ARG A 95 -12.24 1.17 -0.50
C ARG A 95 -12.64 1.07 -1.97
N VAL A 96 -13.86 1.47 -2.28
CA VAL A 96 -14.40 1.54 -3.65
C VAL A 96 -14.80 2.97 -4.00
N PRO A 97 -14.59 3.39 -5.26
CA PRO A 97 -15.08 4.70 -5.70
C PRO A 97 -16.59 4.75 -5.62
N VAL A 98 -17.12 5.89 -5.18
CA VAL A 98 -18.54 6.19 -5.34
C VAL A 98 -18.89 6.38 -6.81
N TRP A 99 -20.12 6.05 -7.21
CA TRP A 99 -20.51 5.98 -8.62
C TRP A 99 -20.34 7.31 -9.39
N TRP A 100 -20.42 8.45 -8.70
CA TRP A 100 -20.30 9.78 -9.30
C TRP A 100 -18.86 10.31 -9.36
N SER A 101 -17.88 9.66 -8.70
CA SER A 101 -16.49 10.16 -8.69
C SER A 101 -15.88 10.17 -10.10
N ALA A 102 -16.10 9.09 -10.87
CA ALA A 102 -15.60 9.01 -12.23
C ALA A 102 -16.23 10.03 -13.19
N PRO A 103 -17.57 10.19 -13.25
CA PRO A 103 -18.19 11.28 -13.98
C PRO A 103 -17.67 12.67 -13.59
N ALA A 104 -17.50 12.96 -12.29
CA ALA A 104 -17.00 14.25 -11.83
C ALA A 104 -15.55 14.51 -12.27
N ALA A 105 -14.67 13.51 -12.16
CA ALA A 105 -13.29 13.58 -12.62
C ALA A 105 -13.18 13.71 -14.15
N LEU A 106 -14.05 13.04 -14.90
CA LEU A 106 -14.16 13.17 -16.35
C LEU A 106 -14.60 14.57 -16.77
N LEU A 107 -15.60 15.14 -16.09
CA LEU A 107 -16.07 16.50 -16.36
C LEU A 107 -14.97 17.53 -16.08
N TRP A 108 -14.27 17.38 -14.95
CA TRP A 108 -13.15 18.24 -14.58
C TRP A 108 -12.04 18.20 -15.63
N THR A 109 -11.39 17.05 -15.79
CA THR A 109 -10.19 16.92 -16.62
C THR A 109 -10.50 17.02 -18.12
N GLY A 110 -11.55 16.33 -18.57
CA GLY A 110 -12.01 16.38 -19.96
C GLY A 110 -12.55 17.75 -20.36
N GLY A 111 -13.23 18.45 -19.45
CA GLY A 111 -13.70 19.81 -19.67
C GLY A 111 -12.55 20.80 -19.87
N VAL A 112 -11.46 20.69 -19.09
CA VAL A 112 -10.23 21.49 -19.28
C VAL A 112 -9.63 21.25 -20.67
N GLY A 113 -9.41 19.98 -21.04
CA GLY A 113 -8.85 19.62 -22.35
C GLY A 113 -9.73 20.11 -23.52
N GLY A 114 -11.05 19.90 -23.43
CA GLY A 114 -12.01 20.34 -24.43
C GLY A 114 -12.06 21.86 -24.58
N THR A 115 -12.01 22.60 -23.47
CA THR A 115 -11.97 24.08 -23.47
C THR A 115 -10.76 24.60 -24.22
N VAL A 116 -9.57 24.09 -23.89
CA VAL A 116 -8.31 24.53 -24.52
C VAL A 116 -8.30 24.20 -26.02
N LEU A 117 -8.77 23.01 -26.40
CA LEU A 117 -8.87 22.62 -27.80
C LEU A 117 -9.82 23.52 -28.59
N LEU A 118 -11.02 23.81 -28.04
CA LEU A 118 -11.99 24.68 -28.72
C LEU A 118 -11.54 26.13 -28.78
N LEU A 119 -10.88 26.66 -27.75
CA LEU A 119 -10.30 28.00 -27.79
C LEU A 119 -9.22 28.13 -28.88
N TYR A 120 -8.46 27.06 -29.11
CA TYR A 120 -7.44 27.01 -30.14
C TYR A 120 -8.01 26.81 -31.56
N ALA A 121 -8.95 25.88 -31.73
CA ALA A 121 -9.40 25.42 -33.05
C ALA A 121 -10.71 26.05 -33.54
N ALA A 122 -11.60 26.52 -32.65
CA ALA A 122 -12.94 26.95 -33.04
C ALA A 122 -12.98 28.42 -33.49
N ARG A 123 -13.67 28.70 -34.59
CA ARG A 123 -13.98 30.07 -35.03
C ARG A 123 -14.92 30.81 -34.06
N ARG A 124 -15.78 30.08 -33.33
CA ARG A 124 -16.72 30.63 -32.34
C ARG A 124 -16.30 30.26 -30.92
N ARG A 125 -15.51 31.11 -30.28
CA ARG A 125 -14.97 30.90 -28.92
C ARG A 125 -16.05 30.71 -27.84
N ALA A 126 -17.27 31.18 -28.07
CA ALA A 126 -18.40 30.95 -27.16
C ALA A 126 -18.70 29.46 -26.93
N LEU A 127 -18.39 28.58 -27.90
CA LEU A 127 -18.55 27.13 -27.72
C LEU A 127 -17.62 26.54 -26.65
N ALA A 128 -16.53 27.24 -26.31
CA ALA A 128 -15.63 26.82 -25.24
C ALA A 128 -16.21 27.04 -23.83
N LEU A 129 -17.28 27.85 -23.70
CA LEU A 129 -17.94 28.06 -22.41
C LEU A 129 -18.64 26.80 -21.90
N VAL A 130 -19.11 25.93 -22.79
CA VAL A 130 -19.79 24.68 -22.43
C VAL A 130 -18.86 23.70 -21.70
N PRO A 131 -17.71 23.29 -22.27
CA PRO A 131 -16.77 22.42 -21.56
C PRO A 131 -16.12 23.09 -20.36
N LEU A 132 -15.98 24.43 -20.35
CA LEU A 132 -15.48 25.16 -19.20
C LEU A 132 -16.47 25.09 -18.02
N ALA A 133 -17.76 25.30 -18.29
CA ALA A 133 -18.80 25.14 -17.27
C ALA A 133 -18.85 23.71 -16.72
N ALA A 134 -18.71 22.71 -17.60
CA ALA A 134 -18.59 21.31 -17.19
C ALA A 134 -17.38 21.06 -16.27
N ALA A 135 -16.21 21.62 -16.61
CA ALA A 135 -15.01 21.52 -15.79
C ALA A 135 -15.21 22.11 -14.39
N VAL A 136 -15.77 23.33 -14.33
CA VAL A 136 -16.03 24.01 -13.05
C VAL A 136 -17.00 23.21 -12.18
N LEU A 137 -18.06 22.65 -12.77
CA LEU A 137 -19.01 21.80 -12.05
C LEU A 137 -18.34 20.52 -11.53
N GLY A 138 -17.54 19.84 -12.36
CA GLY A 138 -16.78 18.67 -11.95
C GLY A 138 -15.84 18.97 -10.79
N ALA A 139 -15.06 20.04 -10.88
CA ALA A 139 -14.17 20.48 -9.81
C ALA A 139 -14.91 20.84 -8.52
N ALA A 140 -16.02 21.57 -8.63
CA ALA A 140 -16.82 21.96 -7.47
C ALA A 140 -17.38 20.74 -6.73
N VAL A 141 -17.86 19.72 -7.47
CA VAL A 141 -18.30 18.46 -6.88
C VAL A 141 -17.16 17.79 -6.13
N LEU A 142 -15.99 17.61 -6.77
CA LEU A 142 -14.83 16.95 -6.16
C LEU A 142 -14.35 17.67 -4.89
N MET A 143 -14.19 18.99 -4.96
CA MET A 143 -13.72 19.80 -3.84
C MET A 143 -14.71 19.80 -2.66
N ASN A 144 -16.01 19.78 -2.92
CA ASN A 144 -17.01 19.85 -1.87
C ASN A 144 -17.26 18.50 -1.17
N THR A 145 -16.71 17.40 -1.69
CA THR A 145 -16.93 16.05 -1.14
C THR A 145 -15.97 15.63 -0.03
N GLY A 146 -14.78 16.24 0.10
CA GLY A 146 -13.79 15.81 1.10
C GLY A 146 -13.49 14.31 0.98
N ASP A 147 -13.53 13.59 2.12
CA ASP A 147 -13.29 12.15 2.20
C ASP A 147 -14.40 11.28 1.58
N GLY A 148 -15.53 11.87 1.16
CA GLY A 148 -16.70 11.15 0.62
C GLY A 148 -16.53 10.59 -0.80
N LEU A 149 -15.36 10.75 -1.42
CA LEU A 149 -15.04 10.20 -2.75
C LEU A 149 -14.91 8.67 -2.77
N TRP A 150 -14.64 8.09 -1.60
CA TRP A 150 -14.42 6.66 -1.43
C TRP A 150 -15.32 6.14 -0.33
N ARG A 151 -15.81 4.92 -0.49
CA ARG A 151 -16.56 4.23 0.56
C ARG A 151 -15.86 2.92 0.90
N ASP A 152 -15.91 2.56 2.17
CA ASP A 152 -15.50 1.23 2.59
C ASP A 152 -16.43 0.18 1.97
N SER A 153 -15.83 -0.94 1.58
CA SER A 153 -16.54 -2.08 1.03
C SER A 153 -16.36 -3.28 1.95
N PRO A 154 -17.35 -3.58 2.80
CA PRO A 154 -17.32 -4.77 3.66
C PRO A 154 -17.12 -6.07 2.88
N ALA A 155 -17.54 -6.09 1.60
CA ALA A 155 -17.33 -7.24 0.72
C ALA A 155 -15.84 -7.51 0.40
N LEU A 156 -15.00 -6.48 0.43
CA LEU A 156 -13.56 -6.57 0.20
C LEU A 156 -12.78 -6.78 1.49
N THR A 157 -13.19 -6.11 2.57
CA THR A 157 -12.48 -6.10 3.86
C THR A 157 -12.92 -7.20 4.83
N ARG A 158 -14.01 -7.93 4.55
CA ARG A 158 -14.40 -9.07 5.38
C ARG A 158 -13.25 -10.07 5.48
N GLN A 159 -12.98 -10.54 6.69
CA GLN A 159 -11.95 -11.54 6.95
C GLN A 159 -12.39 -12.91 6.41
N VAL A 160 -11.48 -13.56 5.70
CA VAL A 160 -11.61 -14.92 5.17
C VAL A 160 -10.48 -15.74 5.75
N CYS A 161 -10.83 -16.72 6.57
CA CYS A 161 -9.86 -17.49 7.34
C CYS A 161 -9.68 -18.91 6.82
N THR A 162 -8.55 -19.53 7.14
CA THR A 162 -8.25 -20.92 6.78
C THR A 162 -9.05 -21.95 7.57
N GLY A 163 -9.56 -21.59 8.77
CA GLY A 163 -10.26 -22.51 9.68
C GLY A 163 -9.39 -23.66 10.20
N LYS A 164 -8.06 -23.51 10.17
CA LYS A 164 -7.06 -24.47 10.66
C LYS A 164 -6.30 -23.84 11.82
N ASP A 165 -5.65 -24.65 12.67
CA ASP A 165 -4.83 -24.17 13.77
C ASP A 165 -3.33 -24.08 13.38
N PRO A 166 -2.66 -22.91 13.48
CA PRO A 166 -3.22 -21.59 13.79
C PRO A 166 -3.97 -20.99 12.61
N GLU A 167 -4.98 -20.17 12.90
CA GLU A 167 -5.90 -19.63 11.90
C GLU A 167 -5.24 -18.46 11.18
N ILE A 168 -5.29 -18.45 9.84
CA ILE A 168 -4.77 -17.34 9.02
C ILE A 168 -5.97 -16.68 8.37
N CYS A 169 -6.22 -15.43 8.73
CA CYS A 169 -7.30 -14.60 8.22
C CYS A 169 -6.72 -13.47 7.37
N VAL A 170 -7.23 -13.37 6.15
CA VAL A 170 -6.92 -12.28 5.23
C VAL A 170 -8.20 -11.59 4.78
N GLU A 171 -8.08 -10.38 4.28
CA GLU A 171 -9.22 -9.72 3.67
C GLU A 171 -9.72 -10.47 2.42
N ALA A 172 -11.02 -10.41 2.13
CA ALA A 172 -11.62 -11.13 1.02
C ALA A 172 -11.00 -10.78 -0.35
N GLN A 173 -10.47 -9.58 -0.52
CA GLN A 173 -9.70 -9.19 -1.70
C GLN A 173 -8.40 -10.01 -1.86
N ASN A 174 -7.79 -10.45 -0.76
CA ASN A 174 -6.54 -11.22 -0.72
C ASN A 174 -6.74 -12.73 -0.57
N ARG A 175 -7.98 -13.22 -0.52
CA ARG A 175 -8.32 -14.64 -0.30
C ARG A 175 -7.57 -15.64 -1.21
N ARG A 176 -7.17 -15.21 -2.41
CA ARG A 176 -6.44 -16.05 -3.38
C ARG A 176 -5.02 -16.36 -2.94
N LEU A 177 -4.43 -15.52 -2.08
CA LEU A 177 -3.09 -15.70 -1.54
C LEU A 177 -3.06 -16.67 -0.35
N LEU A 178 -4.21 -17.02 0.25
CA LEU A 178 -4.29 -17.89 1.42
C LEU A 178 -3.44 -19.18 1.31
N PRO A 179 -3.44 -19.93 0.20
CA PRO A 179 -2.59 -21.11 0.07
C PRO A 179 -1.09 -20.80 0.16
N GLU A 180 -0.63 -19.74 -0.51
CA GLU A 180 0.77 -19.31 -0.50
C GLU A 180 1.18 -18.76 0.87
N LEU A 181 0.31 -17.99 1.52
CA LEU A 181 0.53 -17.48 2.88
C LEU A 181 0.62 -18.62 3.89
N THR A 182 -0.28 -19.60 3.79
CA THR A 182 -0.25 -20.79 4.64
C THR A 182 1.06 -21.57 4.46
N ALA A 183 1.52 -21.70 3.22
CA ALA A 183 2.80 -22.37 2.93
C ALA A 183 3.99 -21.58 3.48
N ALA A 184 4.03 -20.25 3.26
CA ALA A 184 5.09 -19.36 3.74
C ALA A 184 5.24 -19.40 5.27
N LEU A 185 4.11 -19.38 6.00
CA LEU A 185 4.10 -19.36 7.47
C LEU A 185 4.22 -20.76 8.10
N SER A 186 4.17 -21.84 7.31
CA SER A 186 4.14 -23.21 7.84
C SER A 186 5.35 -23.55 8.71
N GLY A 187 6.55 -23.07 8.35
CA GLY A 187 7.78 -23.30 9.10
C GLY A 187 7.75 -22.69 10.49
N MET A 188 7.37 -21.41 10.60
CA MET A 188 7.23 -20.73 11.90
C MET A 188 6.09 -21.30 12.73
N HIS A 189 4.95 -21.64 12.11
CA HIS A 189 3.82 -22.27 12.80
C HIS A 189 4.20 -23.63 13.38
N GLY A 190 5.05 -24.40 12.68
CA GLY A 190 5.59 -25.64 13.21
C GLY A 190 6.40 -25.45 14.50
N LYS A 191 7.14 -24.34 14.63
CA LYS A 191 7.95 -24.01 15.81
C LYS A 191 7.11 -23.45 16.96
N LEU A 192 6.08 -22.67 16.65
CA LEU A 192 5.17 -22.07 17.63
C LEU A 192 4.09 -23.05 18.14
N ARG A 193 3.86 -24.17 17.44
CA ARG A 193 2.82 -25.13 17.82
C ARG A 193 3.02 -25.64 19.25
N GLY A 194 1.98 -25.45 20.07
CA GLY A 194 1.96 -25.89 21.47
C GLY A 194 2.81 -25.03 22.40
N VAL A 195 3.25 -23.85 21.98
CA VAL A 195 3.89 -22.86 22.86
C VAL A 195 2.79 -22.02 23.52
N PRO A 196 2.67 -22.02 24.86
CA PRO A 196 1.75 -21.13 25.54
C PRO A 196 2.04 -19.65 25.23
N GLY A 197 0.99 -18.89 24.93
CA GLY A 197 1.10 -17.49 24.52
C GLY A 197 1.42 -17.27 23.04
N ALA A 198 1.56 -18.33 22.23
CA ALA A 198 1.65 -18.19 20.79
C ALA A 198 0.30 -17.72 20.20
N PRO A 199 0.31 -16.98 19.08
CA PRO A 199 -0.91 -16.53 18.43
C PRO A 199 -1.74 -17.71 17.93
N GLU A 200 -3.02 -17.70 18.27
CA GLU A 200 -4.02 -18.65 17.75
C GLU A 200 -4.51 -18.20 16.37
N ARG A 201 -4.48 -16.88 16.12
CA ARG A 201 -4.96 -16.28 14.88
C ARG A 201 -4.00 -15.23 14.34
N TRP A 202 -3.68 -15.35 13.06
CA TRP A 202 -2.90 -14.39 12.29
C TRP A 202 -3.85 -13.61 11.39
N VAL A 203 -3.83 -12.30 11.50
CA VAL A 203 -4.84 -11.43 10.90
C VAL A 203 -4.21 -10.36 10.03
N GLU A 204 -4.75 -10.18 8.82
CA GLU A 204 -4.47 -9.03 7.98
C GLU A 204 -5.30 -7.84 8.50
N LEU A 205 -4.64 -6.87 9.15
CA LEU A 205 -5.27 -5.62 9.59
C LEU A 205 -4.54 -4.42 9.00
N PRO A 206 -5.21 -3.56 8.22
CA PRO A 206 -4.64 -2.27 7.81
C PRO A 206 -4.50 -1.32 9.01
N GLU A 207 -5.56 -1.13 9.80
CA GLU A 207 -5.55 -0.38 11.06
C GLU A 207 -6.62 -0.94 12.01
N GLY A 208 -6.23 -1.31 13.24
CA GLY A 208 -7.17 -1.83 14.23
C GLY A 208 -6.47 -2.41 15.46
N VAL A 209 -7.25 -2.61 16.52
CA VAL A 209 -6.78 -3.21 17.79
C VAL A 209 -6.78 -4.73 17.63
N LEU A 210 -5.61 -5.35 17.80
CA LEU A 210 -5.50 -6.81 17.87
C LEU A 210 -6.26 -7.32 19.10
N MET A 211 -7.06 -8.36 18.90
CA MET A 211 -7.70 -9.07 20.01
C MET A 211 -6.65 -9.94 20.75
N PRO A 212 -6.89 -10.31 22.02
CA PRO A 212 -6.04 -11.26 22.71
C PRO A 212 -5.91 -12.57 21.92
N GLY A 213 -4.66 -13.07 21.77
CA GLY A 213 -4.37 -14.28 20.99
C GLY A 213 -4.19 -14.04 19.49
N GLU A 214 -4.29 -12.80 19.01
CA GLU A 214 -4.04 -12.44 17.62
C GLU A 214 -2.64 -11.88 17.39
N ALA A 215 -2.09 -12.16 16.21
CA ALA A 215 -0.91 -11.50 15.68
C ALA A 215 -1.18 -10.90 14.31
N ARG A 216 -0.55 -9.77 14.03
CA ARG A 216 -0.65 -9.10 12.75
C ARG A 216 0.22 -9.81 11.71
N LEU A 217 -0.33 -9.98 10.51
CA LEU A 217 0.42 -10.39 9.33
C LEU A 217 1.20 -9.24 8.73
N SER A 218 2.34 -9.55 8.09
CA SER A 218 3.09 -8.55 7.31
C SER A 218 2.18 -7.91 6.24
N PRO A 219 2.27 -6.59 6.01
CA PRO A 219 1.45 -5.91 5.00
C PRO A 219 1.64 -6.49 3.59
N LEU A 220 0.54 -6.91 2.96
CA LEU A 220 0.58 -7.53 1.62
C LEU A 220 0.85 -6.53 0.49
N GLY A 221 0.60 -5.23 0.70
CA GLY A 221 0.72 -4.19 -0.33
C GLY A 221 2.11 -4.09 -0.98
N TRP A 222 3.17 -4.44 -0.24
CA TRP A 222 4.55 -4.40 -0.71
C TRP A 222 5.17 -5.78 -0.97
N GLU A 223 4.51 -6.84 -0.53
CA GLU A 223 5.05 -8.21 -0.53
C GLU A 223 4.36 -9.11 -1.57
N ALA A 224 3.18 -8.71 -2.06
CA ALA A 224 2.41 -9.45 -3.07
C ALA A 224 2.43 -8.75 -4.44
N PHE A 225 2.87 -9.47 -5.47
CA PHE A 225 2.93 -9.00 -6.86
C PHE A 225 2.35 -10.08 -7.78
N ARG A 226 1.55 -9.71 -8.79
CA ARG A 226 1.01 -10.70 -9.75
C ARG A 226 0.14 -11.76 -9.10
N GLY A 227 -0.59 -11.34 -8.06
CA GLY A 227 -1.44 -12.20 -7.25
C GLY A 227 -0.66 -13.32 -6.54
N ARG A 228 0.63 -13.11 -6.27
CA ARG A 228 1.54 -14.06 -5.62
C ARG A 228 2.47 -13.35 -4.66
N LEU A 229 3.03 -14.06 -3.70
CA LEU A 229 4.11 -13.51 -2.87
C LEU A 229 5.40 -13.41 -3.69
N ALA A 230 6.04 -12.23 -3.72
CA ALA A 230 7.33 -12.09 -4.40
C ALA A 230 8.42 -12.89 -3.67
N GLU A 231 8.45 -12.78 -2.34
CA GLU A 231 9.43 -13.44 -1.48
C GLU A 231 8.72 -14.06 -0.25
N PRO A 232 8.29 -15.33 -0.34
CA PRO A 232 7.58 -15.99 0.77
C PRO A 232 8.35 -15.99 2.10
N GLU A 233 9.67 -16.14 2.05
CA GLU A 233 10.55 -16.11 3.23
C GLU A 233 10.57 -14.73 3.89
N ARG A 234 10.67 -13.67 3.08
CA ARG A 234 10.59 -12.27 3.54
C ARG A 234 9.24 -12.00 4.18
N TYR A 235 8.15 -12.48 3.58
CA TYR A 235 6.81 -12.32 4.13
C TYR A 235 6.65 -12.99 5.50
N ALA A 236 7.18 -14.21 5.65
CA ALA A 236 7.17 -14.92 6.93
C ALA A 236 8.02 -14.17 7.97
N TYR A 237 9.22 -13.72 7.62
CA TYR A 237 10.09 -12.92 8.48
C TYR A 237 9.44 -11.60 8.93
N GLY A 238 8.78 -10.90 8.01
CA GLY A 238 8.01 -9.69 8.30
C GLY A 238 6.88 -9.96 9.30
N SER A 239 6.15 -11.07 9.13
CA SER A 239 5.05 -11.43 10.04
C SER A 239 5.55 -11.78 11.44
N VAL A 240 6.72 -12.42 11.56
CA VAL A 240 7.37 -12.64 12.87
C VAL A 240 7.85 -11.32 13.49
N THR A 241 8.32 -10.38 12.68
CA THR A 241 8.73 -9.05 13.15
C THR A 241 7.53 -8.27 13.70
N GLU A 242 6.37 -8.33 13.03
CA GLU A 242 5.10 -7.76 13.49
C GLU A 242 4.62 -8.37 14.82
N LEU A 243 4.81 -9.69 15.03
CA LEU A 243 4.48 -10.35 16.30
C LEU A 243 5.19 -9.72 17.49
N PHE A 244 6.45 -9.33 17.31
CA PHE A 244 7.19 -8.65 18.37
C PHE A 244 6.88 -7.13 18.37
N GLY A 245 6.57 -6.53 17.21
CA GLY A 245 6.11 -5.15 17.03
C GLY A 245 7.21 -4.10 16.84
N LEU A 246 6.87 -2.81 16.96
CA LEU A 246 7.81 -1.69 17.10
C LEU A 246 7.39 -0.92 18.35
N CYS A 247 8.30 -0.71 19.30
CA CYS A 247 7.98 0.08 20.49
C CYS A 247 8.16 1.57 20.16
N SER A 248 7.23 2.40 20.61
CA SER A 248 7.18 3.83 20.29
C SER A 248 8.25 4.68 21.00
N THR A 249 8.98 4.11 21.95
CA THR A 249 9.93 4.85 22.79
C THR A 249 11.09 3.96 23.19
N GLU A 250 12.31 4.39 22.89
CA GLU A 250 13.53 3.73 23.32
C GLU A 250 13.70 3.85 24.84
N ARG A 251 14.14 2.76 25.47
CA ARG A 251 14.36 2.65 26.92
C ARG A 251 15.70 1.95 27.20
N PRO A 252 16.31 2.12 28.38
CA PRO A 252 17.53 1.38 28.72
C PRO A 252 17.36 -0.13 28.51
N GLY A 253 18.30 -0.79 27.85
CA GLY A 253 18.20 -2.22 27.51
C GLY A 253 17.54 -2.53 26.16
N TRP A 254 17.10 -1.51 25.42
CA TRP A 254 16.49 -1.65 24.09
C TRP A 254 17.36 -2.43 23.09
N GLU A 255 18.64 -2.08 22.94
CA GLU A 255 19.57 -2.74 22.01
C GLU A 255 19.65 -4.25 22.25
N ARG A 256 19.75 -4.67 23.51
CA ARG A 256 19.76 -6.08 23.89
C ARG A 256 18.44 -6.78 23.54
N ALA A 257 17.31 -6.13 23.78
CA ALA A 257 16.00 -6.68 23.42
C ALA A 257 15.83 -6.81 21.90
N VAL A 258 16.34 -5.85 21.12
CA VAL A 258 16.38 -5.89 19.66
C VAL A 258 17.24 -7.06 19.19
N ASP A 259 18.47 -7.22 19.70
CA ASP A 259 19.35 -8.33 19.35
C ASP A 259 18.69 -9.70 19.61
N ILE A 260 18.05 -9.86 20.78
CA ILE A 260 17.35 -11.10 21.13
C ILE A 260 16.18 -11.35 20.19
N THR A 261 15.32 -10.36 19.98
CA THR A 261 14.11 -10.54 19.16
C THR A 261 14.43 -10.72 17.68
N GLN A 262 15.46 -10.04 17.15
CA GLN A 262 15.94 -10.27 15.79
C GLN A 262 16.48 -11.69 15.63
N ALA A 263 17.27 -12.19 16.59
CA ALA A 263 17.76 -13.58 16.56
C ALA A 263 16.61 -14.60 16.60
N VAL A 264 15.54 -14.29 17.33
CA VAL A 264 14.33 -15.12 17.36
C VAL A 264 13.57 -15.05 16.03
N SER A 265 13.47 -13.88 15.41
CA SER A 265 12.89 -13.73 14.06
C SER A 265 13.65 -14.55 13.03
N ASP A 266 14.98 -14.42 12.99
CA ASP A 266 15.87 -15.19 12.11
C ASP A 266 15.78 -16.70 12.35
N TRP A 267 15.54 -17.11 13.60
CA TRP A 267 15.33 -18.51 13.92
C TRP A 267 13.94 -19.00 13.52
N LEU A 268 12.86 -18.25 13.80
CA LEU A 268 11.48 -18.65 13.50
C LEU A 268 11.19 -18.68 12.00
N ALA A 269 11.65 -17.67 11.27
CA ALA A 269 11.47 -17.50 9.83
C ALA A 269 12.79 -17.04 9.18
N PRO A 270 13.72 -17.95 8.87
CA PRO A 270 15.02 -17.59 8.31
C PRO A 270 14.89 -16.81 7.00
N TYR A 271 15.58 -15.68 6.91
CA TYR A 271 15.65 -14.86 5.69
C TYR A 271 17.09 -14.33 5.49
N THR A 272 17.69 -14.65 4.34
CA THR A 272 19.12 -14.42 4.08
C THR A 272 19.42 -13.11 3.37
N HIS A 273 18.40 -12.40 2.88
CA HIS A 273 18.53 -11.17 2.09
C HIS A 273 18.17 -9.93 2.90
N ASN A 274 18.44 -9.96 4.21
CA ASN A 274 18.28 -8.78 5.04
C ASN A 274 19.33 -7.72 4.66
N TRP A 275 18.88 -6.47 4.48
CA TRP A 275 19.72 -5.32 4.14
C TRP A 275 20.69 -4.91 5.26
N TYR A 276 20.69 -5.62 6.39
CA TYR A 276 21.49 -5.33 7.57
C TYR A 276 22.25 -6.58 8.01
N GLU A 277 23.56 -6.44 8.26
CA GLU A 277 24.36 -7.50 8.83
C GLU A 277 23.97 -7.72 10.30
N PRO A 278 23.66 -8.96 10.74
CA PRO A 278 23.31 -9.21 12.13
C PRO A 278 24.41 -8.72 13.08
N SER A 279 24.01 -8.05 14.16
CA SER A 279 24.96 -7.65 15.19
C SER A 279 25.65 -8.90 15.80
N PRO A 280 26.86 -8.76 16.38
CA PRO A 280 27.49 -9.86 17.11
C PRO A 280 26.62 -10.40 18.27
N GLY A 281 25.75 -9.56 18.85
CA GLY A 281 24.77 -9.93 19.86
C GLY A 281 23.69 -10.85 19.27
N THR A 282 23.07 -10.43 18.17
CA THR A 282 22.09 -11.22 17.41
C THR A 282 22.65 -12.58 17.03
N GLN A 283 23.86 -12.63 16.46
CA GLN A 283 24.48 -13.88 16.01
C GLN A 283 24.75 -14.85 17.18
N ARG A 284 25.15 -14.32 18.34
CA ARG A 284 25.35 -15.12 19.55
C ARG A 284 24.04 -15.76 20.02
N HIS A 285 22.96 -14.99 20.07
CA HIS A 285 21.64 -15.49 20.46
C HIS A 285 21.08 -16.50 19.45
N LEU A 286 21.24 -16.24 18.15
CA LEU A 286 20.82 -17.14 17.08
C LEU A 286 21.54 -18.50 17.16
N THR A 287 22.85 -18.48 17.45
CA THR A 287 23.65 -19.71 17.62
C THR A 287 23.13 -20.55 18.78
N ARG A 288 22.76 -19.92 19.91
CA ARG A 288 22.17 -20.62 21.06
C ARG A 288 20.79 -21.19 20.74
N LEU A 289 19.93 -20.42 20.09
CA LEU A 289 18.61 -20.88 19.65
C LEU A 289 18.69 -22.10 18.72
N LYS A 290 19.67 -22.13 17.81
CA LYS A 290 19.92 -23.28 16.93
C LYS A 290 20.42 -24.53 17.66
N ALA A 291 21.06 -24.36 18.82
CA ALA A 291 21.57 -25.46 19.63
C ALA A 291 20.52 -26.04 20.61
N MET A 292 19.40 -25.33 20.85
CA MET A 292 18.34 -25.78 21.74
C MET A 292 17.60 -27.00 21.18
N THR A 293 17.21 -27.89 22.09
CA THR A 293 16.23 -28.94 21.80
C THR A 293 14.82 -28.36 21.57
N PRO A 294 13.90 -29.13 20.96
CA PRO A 294 12.51 -28.69 20.81
C PRO A 294 11.80 -28.35 22.13
N ALA A 295 12.14 -29.02 23.24
CA ALA A 295 11.56 -28.71 24.56
C ALA A 295 12.10 -27.40 25.14
N GLU A 296 13.43 -27.19 25.07
CA GLU A 296 14.07 -25.97 25.55
C GLU A 296 13.60 -24.74 24.78
N SER A 297 13.54 -24.84 23.45
CA SER A 297 13.05 -23.78 22.58
C SER A 297 11.59 -23.40 22.86
N ARG A 298 10.69 -24.38 23.08
CA ARG A 298 9.30 -24.09 23.49
C ARG A 298 9.23 -23.39 24.84
N ALA A 299 9.97 -23.87 25.83
CA ALA A 299 10.01 -23.26 27.16
C ALA A 299 10.57 -21.82 27.09
N TYR A 300 11.57 -21.58 26.26
CA TYR A 300 12.12 -20.26 26.00
C TYR A 300 11.10 -19.33 25.33
N LEU A 301 10.47 -19.76 24.23
CA LEU A 301 9.46 -18.97 23.53
C LEU A 301 8.29 -18.61 24.44
N THR A 302 7.88 -19.52 25.32
CA THR A 302 6.82 -19.26 26.31
C THR A 302 7.17 -18.08 27.20
N ARG A 303 8.41 -18.00 27.70
CA ARG A 303 8.88 -16.88 28.53
C ARG A 303 9.00 -15.59 27.72
N LEU A 304 9.47 -15.69 26.48
CA LEU A 304 9.63 -14.54 25.60
C LEU A 304 8.28 -13.91 25.26
N LEU A 305 7.29 -14.71 24.87
CA LEU A 305 5.94 -14.24 24.52
C LEU A 305 5.19 -13.67 25.73
N ALA A 306 5.53 -14.11 26.94
CA ALA A 306 5.01 -13.52 28.18
C ALA A 306 5.71 -12.20 28.58
N SER A 307 6.80 -11.81 27.92
CA SER A 307 7.57 -10.61 28.27
C SER A 307 7.06 -9.36 27.55
N ASP A 308 6.92 -8.24 28.28
CA ASP A 308 6.54 -6.95 27.72
C ASP A 308 7.81 -6.13 27.40
N ARG A 309 8.38 -6.39 26.21
CA ARG A 309 9.63 -5.74 25.79
C ARG A 309 9.53 -4.22 25.61
N CYS A 310 8.32 -3.69 25.41
CA CYS A 310 8.14 -2.24 25.28
C CYS A 310 8.13 -1.55 26.65
N LYS A 311 7.68 -2.23 27.70
CA LYS A 311 7.72 -1.69 29.07
C LYS A 311 9.03 -1.96 29.79
N ALA A 312 9.57 -3.18 29.66
CA ALA A 312 10.75 -3.66 30.38
C ALA A 312 11.69 -4.43 29.44
N PRO A 313 12.35 -3.75 28.48
CA PRO A 313 13.27 -4.41 27.54
C PRO A 313 14.45 -5.14 28.21
N GLU A 314 14.91 -4.67 29.37
CA GLU A 314 15.95 -5.31 30.18
C GLU A 314 15.53 -6.68 30.76
N ALA A 315 14.22 -6.91 30.90
CA ALA A 315 13.64 -8.15 31.41
C ALA A 315 13.39 -9.19 30.31
N VAL A 316 13.67 -8.87 29.03
CA VAL A 316 13.53 -9.80 27.92
C VAL A 316 14.49 -10.99 28.14
N PRO A 317 13.97 -12.23 28.19
CA PRO A 317 14.78 -13.40 28.48
C PRO A 317 15.76 -13.66 27.34
N ALA A 318 17.02 -13.89 27.67
CA ALA A 318 18.01 -14.33 26.69
C ALA A 318 17.89 -15.85 26.45
N PRO A 319 18.15 -16.32 25.22
CA PRO A 319 18.36 -17.72 24.92
C PRO A 319 19.71 -18.25 25.41
#